data_AF-A0AAD7FX86-F1
#
_entry.id   AF-A0AAD7FX86-F1
#
_cell.length_a   1.000
_cell.length_b   1.000
_cell.length_c   1.000
_cell.angle_alpha   90.00
_cell.angle_beta   90.00
_cell.angle_gamma   90.00
#
_symmetry.space_group_name_H-M   'P 1'
#
loop_
_entity.id
_entity.type
_entity.pdbx_description
1 polymer ?
#
loop_
_entity_poly.entity_id
_entity_poly.type
_entity_poly.pdbx_seq_one_letter_code
_entity_poly.pdbx_strand_id
1 'polypeptide(L)'
;MSDTTSAPLNRLSWLRTSHSFLNAIAASPNARWLLLNGTQHLLSSSAVLAELTTEQVKSFLGPEPWFGQGKDEGQTLTANELGTFTESARHRGPRIVFLGLHDALSTVNALPTSDFTDPETAVAKLNGTPYFAFDIGEANASAFLEEHKQFSWGEARPLMMNVTLDKLSLALFTESRSMVDWNLRNKFCPACGSPTFSQWGGWKLSCSTLLPWADNTGKEPCPTAKGLHNFAHPRTDPVVITLVLDETGEKVLMGRGKKFPGKFYSALAGFIEPAETFEDSVIREIWEEAGVKVWDVQYHSTQPWPFPANLMVGFYARADSSQTIRVDLDNELADARWFTRAEVLEVVNHKLGSNLSGRDHKRLDEITDGPSGKAAAGEAAPVVEDEPPFRVPPTGAIAGVLIRDWAFGKKTFAPIQKGNL
;
A
#
# COMPACT_ATOMS: atom_id res chain seq x y z
N MET A 1 -21.14 4.96 -9.74
CA MET A 1 -19.86 4.93 -10.46
C MET A 1 -18.92 3.97 -9.73
N SER A 2 -19.03 2.67 -10.03
CA SER A 2 -18.00 1.69 -9.70
C SER A 2 -16.98 1.70 -10.83
N ASP A 3 -16.21 2.77 -10.91
CA ASP A 3 -15.16 2.91 -11.90
C ASP A 3 -13.86 2.37 -11.31
N THR A 4 -13.85 1.06 -11.04
CA THR A 4 -12.72 0.24 -10.56
C THR A 4 -11.69 -0.01 -11.67
N THR A 5 -11.58 0.92 -12.61
CA THR A 5 -10.55 0.89 -13.65
C THR A 5 -9.20 1.16 -13.01
N SER A 6 -8.29 0.22 -13.24
CA SER A 6 -6.89 0.20 -12.80
C SER A 6 -6.23 1.57 -12.88
N ALA A 7 -5.31 1.82 -11.93
CA ALA A 7 -4.37 2.94 -11.99
C ALA A 7 -3.91 3.21 -13.43
N PRO A 8 -3.91 4.46 -13.93
CA PRO A 8 -3.47 4.78 -15.29
C PRO A 8 -1.94 4.64 -15.48
N LEU A 9 -1.27 3.86 -14.63
CA LEU A 9 0.16 3.66 -14.61
C LEU A 9 0.51 2.30 -15.22
N ASN A 10 1.21 2.30 -16.35
CA ASN A 10 1.81 1.09 -16.90
C ASN A 10 3.10 0.75 -16.14
N ARG A 11 3.12 -0.38 -15.43
CA ARG A 11 4.24 -0.78 -14.56
C ARG A 11 5.51 -1.21 -15.31
N LEU A 12 5.40 -1.54 -16.61
CA LEU A 12 6.52 -1.96 -17.47
C LEU A 12 7.44 -3.01 -16.80
N SER A 13 6.84 -4.03 -16.17
CA SER A 13 7.57 -4.96 -15.29
C SER A 13 8.68 -5.73 -15.98
N TRP A 14 8.53 -6.01 -17.28
CA TRP A 14 9.52 -6.72 -18.09
C TRP A 14 10.78 -5.89 -18.39
N LEU A 15 10.76 -4.57 -18.20
CA LEU A 15 11.90 -3.67 -18.42
C LEU A 15 12.70 -3.38 -17.15
N ARG A 16 12.23 -3.84 -15.99
CA ARG A 16 12.88 -3.59 -14.69
C ARG A 16 14.30 -4.15 -14.62
N THR A 17 14.60 -5.21 -15.37
CA THR A 17 15.93 -5.84 -15.42
C THR A 17 16.95 -5.06 -16.28
N SER A 18 16.48 -4.10 -17.08
CA SER A 18 17.31 -3.31 -17.99
C SER A 18 17.79 -2.03 -17.30
N HIS A 19 19.06 -2.01 -16.87
CA HIS A 19 19.67 -0.81 -16.29
C HIS A 19 19.82 0.30 -17.32
N SER A 20 20.01 -0.05 -18.59
CA SER A 20 20.15 0.92 -19.67
C SER A 20 18.84 1.68 -19.90
N PHE A 21 17.71 0.98 -19.93
CA PHE A 21 16.37 1.58 -19.92
C PHE A 21 16.15 2.46 -18.70
N LEU A 22 16.33 1.90 -17.49
CA LEU A 22 16.03 2.62 -16.24
C LEU A 22 16.85 3.90 -16.08
N ASN A 23 18.16 3.87 -16.36
CA ASN A 23 18.98 5.09 -16.31
C ASN A 23 18.51 6.12 -17.33
N ALA A 24 18.17 5.70 -18.55
CA ALA A 24 17.76 6.62 -19.62
C ALA A 24 16.42 7.30 -19.31
N ILE A 25 15.41 6.56 -18.82
CA ILE A 25 14.12 7.16 -18.43
C ILE A 25 14.22 7.97 -17.13
N ALA A 26 15.11 7.62 -16.20
CA ALA A 26 15.34 8.39 -14.97
C ALA A 26 16.01 9.75 -15.27
N ALA A 27 16.90 9.80 -16.28
CA ALA A 27 17.55 11.03 -16.73
C ALA A 27 16.64 11.92 -17.59
N SER A 28 15.49 11.41 -18.04
CA SER A 28 14.55 12.16 -18.87
C SER A 28 14.02 13.42 -18.16
N PRO A 29 13.89 14.57 -18.85
CA PRO A 29 13.24 15.77 -18.30
C PRO A 29 11.78 15.53 -17.87
N ASN A 30 11.13 14.49 -18.41
CA ASN A 30 9.77 14.11 -18.06
C ASN A 30 9.68 13.23 -16.81
N ALA A 31 10.80 12.74 -16.28
CA ALA A 31 10.78 11.93 -15.06
C ALA A 31 10.27 12.72 -13.86
N ARG A 32 9.45 12.05 -13.05
CA ARG A 32 8.90 12.58 -11.81
C ARG A 32 9.27 11.70 -10.63
N TRP A 33 9.67 12.33 -9.54
CA TRP A 33 10.19 11.68 -8.34
C TRP A 33 9.31 12.01 -7.15
N LEU A 34 8.88 10.96 -6.45
CA LEU A 34 8.17 11.06 -5.18
C LEU A 34 9.17 10.83 -4.05
N LEU A 35 9.33 11.81 -3.18
CA LEU A 35 10.20 11.68 -2.02
C LEU A 35 9.41 11.21 -0.81
N LEU A 36 10.01 10.29 -0.07
CA LEU A 36 9.53 9.84 1.21
C LEU A 36 10.55 10.12 2.32
N ASN A 37 10.03 10.25 3.54
CA ASN A 37 10.79 10.26 4.78
C ASN A 37 10.14 9.28 5.76
N GLY A 38 10.71 8.08 5.87
CA GLY A 38 10.09 6.93 6.49
C GLY A 38 8.75 6.59 5.83
N THR A 39 7.67 6.87 6.55
CA THR A 39 6.29 6.64 6.11
C THR A 39 5.61 7.92 5.60
N GLN A 40 6.30 9.06 5.50
CA GLN A 40 5.67 10.32 5.08
C GLN A 40 6.01 10.65 3.64
N HIS A 41 5.02 11.07 2.86
CA HIS A 41 5.22 11.56 1.50
C HIS A 41 5.48 13.06 1.50
N LEU A 42 6.32 13.53 0.60
CA LEU A 42 6.44 14.95 0.34
C LEU A 42 5.16 15.46 -0.36
N LEU A 43 4.61 16.56 0.15
CA LEU A 43 3.42 17.22 -0.36
C LEU A 43 3.74 18.62 -0.86
N SER A 44 3.07 19.01 -1.95
CA SER A 44 3.03 20.38 -2.45
C SER A 44 2.22 21.31 -1.55
N SER A 45 2.28 22.62 -1.82
CA SER A 45 1.48 23.64 -1.13
C SER A 45 -0.03 23.39 -1.20
N SER A 46 -0.50 22.62 -2.18
CA SER A 46 -1.90 22.23 -2.34
C SER A 46 -2.27 20.92 -1.60
N ALA A 47 -1.37 20.41 -0.75
CA ALA A 47 -1.54 19.18 0.02
C ALA A 47 -1.80 17.91 -0.83
N VAL A 48 -1.27 17.89 -2.05
CA VAL A 48 -1.20 16.70 -2.93
C VAL A 48 0.25 16.26 -3.09
N LEU A 49 0.49 15.03 -3.57
CA LEU A 49 1.83 14.50 -3.77
C LEU A 49 2.73 15.48 -4.54
N ALA A 50 3.92 15.75 -3.99
CA ALA A 50 4.92 16.55 -4.68
C ALA A 50 5.65 15.69 -5.72
N GLU A 51 5.61 16.13 -6.97
CA GLU A 51 6.33 15.52 -8.07
C GLU A 51 7.56 16.36 -8.42
N LEU A 52 8.75 15.85 -8.09
CA LEU A 52 10.01 16.57 -8.35
C LEU A 52 10.63 16.13 -9.68
N THR A 53 11.40 17.03 -10.30
CA THR A 53 12.22 16.69 -11.47
C THR A 53 13.51 15.98 -11.05
N THR A 54 14.15 15.29 -12.00
CA THR A 54 15.44 14.63 -11.77
C THR A 54 16.51 15.60 -11.25
N GLU A 55 16.54 16.84 -11.76
CA GLU A 55 17.52 17.83 -11.30
C GLU A 55 17.32 18.22 -9.83
N GLN A 56 16.07 18.31 -9.37
CA GLN A 56 15.75 18.64 -7.98
C GLN A 56 16.15 17.55 -6.99
N VAL A 57 16.26 16.29 -7.43
CA VAL A 57 16.60 15.15 -6.55
C VAL A 57 18.02 14.65 -6.74
N LYS A 58 18.76 15.19 -7.71
CA LYS A 58 20.06 14.69 -8.19
C LYS A 58 21.10 14.56 -7.08
N SER A 59 21.14 15.51 -6.14
CA SER A 59 22.04 15.50 -4.99
C SER A 59 21.87 14.27 -4.09
N PHE A 60 20.68 13.67 -4.06
CA PHE A 60 20.39 12.48 -3.26
C PHE A 60 20.68 11.16 -3.99
N LEU A 61 20.66 11.15 -5.33
CA LEU A 61 20.75 9.91 -6.11
C LEU A 61 22.15 9.28 -6.09
N GLY A 62 23.18 10.11 -5.88
CA GLY A 62 24.58 9.76 -6.06
C GLY A 62 25.03 9.83 -7.52
N PRO A 63 26.31 9.51 -7.80
CA PRO A 63 26.84 9.53 -9.16
C PRO A 63 26.17 8.45 -10.02
N GLU A 64 26.12 8.73 -11.33
CA GLU A 64 25.69 7.75 -12.34
C GLU A 64 26.73 6.63 -12.51
N PRO A 65 26.32 5.42 -12.91
CA PRO A 65 24.94 5.04 -13.21
C PRO A 65 24.12 4.78 -11.94
N TRP A 66 22.83 5.12 -11.97
CA TRP A 66 21.94 4.88 -10.82
C TRP A 66 21.49 3.43 -10.71
N PHE A 67 21.36 2.73 -11.85
CA PHE A 67 21.07 1.31 -11.96
C PHE A 67 22.17 0.58 -12.71
N GLY A 68 22.43 -0.69 -12.37
CA GLY A 68 23.50 -1.46 -12.99
C GLY A 68 24.90 -1.04 -12.50
N GLN A 69 25.01 -0.71 -11.22
CA GLN A 69 26.25 -0.25 -10.60
C GLN A 69 27.31 -1.36 -10.55
N GLY A 70 28.49 -1.06 -11.07
CA GLY A 70 29.65 -1.96 -11.06
C GLY A 70 30.40 -2.00 -9.73
N LYS A 71 31.56 -2.67 -9.74
CA LYS A 71 32.42 -2.84 -8.56
C LYS A 71 32.89 -1.51 -7.97
N ASP A 72 33.28 -0.55 -8.81
CA ASP A 72 33.74 0.77 -8.36
C ASP A 72 32.66 1.83 -8.60
N GLU A 73 32.71 2.93 -7.86
CA GLU A 73 31.78 4.05 -8.02
C GLU A 73 31.96 4.71 -9.39
N GLY A 74 30.85 5.11 -10.02
CA GLY A 74 30.88 5.69 -11.37
C GLY A 74 30.96 4.66 -12.51
N GLN A 75 31.18 3.38 -12.21
CA GLN A 75 31.28 2.34 -13.23
C GLN A 75 29.95 1.60 -13.42
N THR A 76 29.67 1.25 -14.67
CA THR A 76 28.61 0.29 -15.02
C THR A 76 29.15 -1.15 -14.96
N LEU A 77 28.26 -2.12 -14.80
CA LEU A 77 28.60 -3.55 -14.88
C LEU A 77 29.23 -3.90 -16.24
N THR A 78 30.35 -4.63 -16.20
CA THR A 78 30.98 -5.22 -17.38
C THR A 78 30.21 -6.46 -17.85
N ALA A 79 30.46 -6.90 -19.08
CA ALA A 79 29.83 -8.10 -19.65
C ALA A 79 30.02 -9.37 -18.77
N ASN A 80 31.15 -9.49 -18.08
CA ASN A 80 31.45 -10.62 -17.21
C ASN A 80 30.79 -10.50 -15.82
N GLU A 81 30.38 -9.30 -15.43
CA GLU A 81 29.68 -9.05 -14.16
C GLU A 81 28.16 -9.10 -14.33
N LEU A 82 27.65 -9.00 -15.57
CA LEU A 82 26.24 -9.15 -15.89
C LEU A 82 25.77 -10.58 -15.61
N GLY A 83 24.70 -10.69 -14.83
CA GLY A 83 24.05 -11.96 -14.52
C GLY A 83 22.78 -11.74 -13.69
N THR A 84 22.09 -12.82 -13.37
CA THR A 84 20.79 -12.80 -12.67
C THR A 84 20.79 -12.00 -11.36
N PHE A 85 21.93 -11.93 -10.67
CA PHE A 85 22.09 -11.20 -9.40
C PHE A 85 22.57 -9.76 -9.57
N THR A 86 22.92 -9.33 -10.77
CA THR A 86 23.38 -7.95 -11.04
C THR A 86 22.45 -7.16 -11.97
N GLU A 87 21.37 -7.77 -12.48
CA GLU A 87 20.30 -7.10 -13.24
C GLU A 87 19.78 -5.85 -12.50
N SER A 88 20.00 -4.68 -13.11
CA SER A 88 19.68 -3.37 -12.53
C SER A 88 20.13 -3.19 -11.09
N ALA A 89 21.28 -3.76 -10.72
CA ALA A 89 21.79 -3.68 -9.36
C ALA A 89 22.00 -2.22 -8.93
N ARG A 90 21.49 -1.92 -7.73
CA ARG A 90 21.69 -0.67 -7.03
C ARG A 90 22.11 -0.99 -5.59
N HIS A 91 23.41 -0.98 -5.37
CA HIS A 91 24.06 -1.30 -4.09
C HIS A 91 24.71 -0.08 -3.42
N ARG A 92 24.66 1.10 -4.06
CA ARG A 92 25.05 2.40 -3.51
C ARG A 92 23.92 3.42 -3.60
N GLY A 93 23.90 4.35 -2.65
CA GLY A 93 22.89 5.41 -2.56
C GLY A 93 21.54 4.92 -2.03
N PRO A 94 20.49 5.78 -2.06
CA PRO A 94 19.15 5.43 -1.60
C PRO A 94 18.54 4.34 -2.49
N ARG A 95 17.73 3.41 -1.95
CA ARG A 95 17.04 2.40 -2.77
C ARG A 95 15.96 3.07 -3.62
N ILE A 96 16.17 3.12 -4.95
CA ILE A 96 15.22 3.72 -5.90
C ILE A 96 14.21 2.66 -6.34
N VAL A 97 12.93 3.03 -6.33
CA VAL A 97 11.81 2.26 -6.86
C VAL A 97 11.32 2.91 -8.15
N PHE A 98 11.30 2.15 -9.24
CA PHE A 98 10.59 2.52 -10.47
C PHE A 98 9.12 2.10 -10.35
N LEU A 99 8.21 3.07 -10.40
CA LEU A 99 6.77 2.83 -10.21
C LEU A 99 6.09 2.47 -11.54
N GLY A 100 6.52 3.10 -12.63
CA GLY A 100 5.96 2.87 -13.96
C GLY A 100 5.95 4.12 -14.82
N LEU A 101 5.18 4.05 -15.89
CA LEU A 101 5.00 5.11 -16.88
C LEU A 101 3.51 5.48 -16.94
N HIS A 102 3.19 6.75 -16.74
CA HIS A 102 1.85 7.28 -16.99
C HIS A 102 1.79 7.85 -18.41
N ASP A 103 0.91 7.31 -19.24
CA ASP A 103 0.63 7.88 -20.56
C ASP A 103 -0.69 8.64 -20.50
N ALA A 104 -0.65 9.95 -20.76
CA ALA A 104 -1.84 10.80 -20.75
C ALA A 104 -2.82 10.48 -21.90
N LEU A 105 -2.38 9.69 -22.89
CA LEU A 105 -3.19 9.26 -24.00
C LEU A 105 -3.43 7.74 -23.89
N SER A 106 -4.69 7.34 -23.78
CA SER A 106 -5.18 5.95 -23.88
C SER A 106 -4.83 5.23 -25.21
N THR A 107 -3.92 5.79 -26.00
CA THR A 107 -3.60 5.42 -27.37
C THR A 107 -2.09 5.29 -27.54
N VAL A 108 -1.40 4.40 -26.82
CA VAL A 108 -0.03 4.01 -27.21
C VAL A 108 0.18 2.52 -27.05
N ASN A 109 0.54 1.90 -28.18
CA ASN A 109 1.13 0.58 -28.26
C ASN A 109 2.32 0.52 -27.31
N ALA A 110 2.23 -0.27 -26.23
CA ALA A 110 3.39 -0.57 -25.39
C ALA A 110 4.52 -1.05 -26.31
N LEU A 111 5.63 -0.30 -26.33
CA LEU A 111 6.77 -0.63 -27.19
C LEU A 111 7.25 -2.06 -26.85
N PRO A 112 7.44 -2.95 -27.84
CA PRO A 112 7.95 -4.29 -27.59
C PRO A 112 9.37 -4.23 -27.00
N THR A 113 9.75 -5.22 -26.20
CA THR A 113 11.07 -5.30 -25.53
C THR A 113 12.25 -5.15 -26.50
N SER A 114 12.07 -5.55 -27.76
CA SER A 114 13.05 -5.38 -28.84
C SER A 114 13.39 -3.92 -29.15
N ASP A 115 12.50 -2.99 -28.84
CA ASP A 115 12.68 -1.56 -29.14
C ASP A 115 13.48 -0.84 -28.05
N PHE A 116 13.87 -1.55 -26.99
CA PHE A 116 14.65 -1.05 -25.84
C PHE A 116 16.09 -1.55 -25.81
N THR A 117 16.58 -2.17 -26.88
CA THR A 117 17.99 -2.60 -26.97
C THR A 117 18.95 -1.43 -27.10
N ASP A 118 18.49 -0.30 -27.65
CA ASP A 118 19.20 0.97 -27.70
C ASP A 118 18.50 2.02 -26.83
N PRO A 119 19.06 2.42 -25.68
CA PRO A 119 18.43 3.31 -24.71
C PRO A 119 18.04 4.68 -25.27
N GLU A 120 18.86 5.25 -26.16
CA GLU A 120 18.61 6.57 -26.76
C GLU A 120 17.37 6.52 -27.68
N THR A 121 17.29 5.51 -28.55
CA THR A 121 16.12 5.28 -29.40
C THR A 121 14.86 4.95 -28.59
N ALA A 122 15.00 4.21 -27.49
CA ALA A 122 13.88 3.85 -26.62
C ALA A 122 13.29 5.08 -25.91
N VAL A 123 14.13 5.95 -25.35
CA VAL A 123 13.69 7.19 -24.70
C VAL A 123 13.07 8.16 -25.72
N ALA A 124 13.65 8.28 -26.91
CA ALA A 124 13.09 9.12 -27.97
C ALA A 124 11.69 8.69 -28.42
N LYS A 125 11.37 7.40 -28.29
CA LYS A 125 10.05 6.83 -28.62
C LYS A 125 9.12 6.74 -27.42
N LEU A 126 9.61 6.99 -26.20
CA LEU A 126 8.82 6.85 -24.99
C LEU A 126 7.91 8.07 -24.82
N ASN A 127 6.60 7.86 -25.01
CA ASN A 127 5.60 8.87 -24.69
C ASN A 127 5.09 8.67 -23.26
N GLY A 128 5.00 9.75 -22.47
CA GLY A 128 4.50 9.70 -21.10
C GLY A 128 5.48 10.19 -20.03
N THR A 129 5.06 10.04 -18.77
CA THR A 129 5.76 10.51 -17.57
C THR A 129 6.23 9.32 -16.73
N PRO A 130 7.54 9.02 -16.68
CA PRO A 130 8.05 7.96 -15.83
C PRO A 130 8.11 8.42 -14.37
N TYR A 131 7.66 7.56 -13.46
CA TYR A 131 7.62 7.83 -12.03
C TYR A 131 8.59 6.95 -11.25
N PHE A 132 9.30 7.59 -10.33
CA PHE A 132 10.21 6.95 -9.38
C PHE A 132 9.90 7.39 -7.95
N ALA A 133 10.29 6.58 -6.98
CA ALA A 133 10.23 6.94 -5.57
C ALA A 133 11.44 6.44 -4.81
N PHE A 134 11.84 7.18 -3.78
CA PHE A 134 12.83 6.73 -2.81
C PHE A 134 12.69 7.51 -1.50
N ASP A 135 13.29 6.94 -0.47
CA ASP A 135 13.39 7.58 0.85
C ASP A 135 14.67 8.41 0.95
N ILE A 136 14.55 9.66 1.41
CA ILE A 136 15.70 10.55 1.56
C ILE A 136 16.37 10.44 2.93
N GLY A 137 15.74 9.76 3.89
CA GLY A 137 16.20 9.63 5.27
C GLY A 137 15.92 10.86 6.14
N GLU A 138 15.64 10.61 7.41
CA GLU A 138 15.29 11.64 8.41
C GLU A 138 16.34 12.75 8.52
N ALA A 139 17.63 12.39 8.41
CA ALA A 139 18.74 13.35 8.47
C ALA A 139 18.71 14.41 7.36
N ASN A 140 18.15 14.08 6.19
CA ASN A 140 18.06 15.00 5.05
C ASN A 140 16.72 15.72 4.97
N ALA A 141 15.68 15.18 5.63
CA ALA A 141 14.30 15.65 5.48
C ALA A 141 14.07 17.07 6.01
N SER A 142 14.73 17.46 7.10
CA SER A 142 14.64 18.83 7.63
C SER A 142 15.36 19.83 6.74
N ALA A 143 16.59 19.53 6.31
CA ALA A 143 17.38 20.39 5.43
C ALA A 143 16.66 20.63 4.08
N PHE A 144 16.04 19.59 3.52
CA PHE A 144 15.27 19.73 2.29
C PHE A 144 14.12 20.75 2.42
N LEU A 145 13.37 20.74 3.53
CA LEU A 145 12.32 21.73 3.77
C LEU A 145 12.86 23.13 4.10
N GLU A 146 14.12 23.25 4.52
CA GLU A 146 14.76 24.54 4.69
C GLU A 146 15.02 25.25 3.36
N GLU A 147 15.42 24.49 2.35
CA GLU A 147 15.67 24.99 1.00
C GLU A 147 14.38 25.11 0.16
N HIS A 148 13.35 24.30 0.47
CA HIS A 148 12.12 24.22 -0.30
C HIS A 148 10.85 24.43 0.55
N LYS A 149 10.66 25.68 0.99
CA LYS A 149 9.56 26.10 1.89
C LYS A 149 8.15 25.88 1.34
N GLN A 150 8.00 25.61 0.05
CA GLN A 150 6.71 25.31 -0.59
C GLN A 150 6.21 23.88 -0.34
N PHE A 151 7.04 23.01 0.23
CA PHE A 151 6.68 21.61 0.50
C PHE A 151 6.46 21.34 1.99
N SER A 152 5.83 20.20 2.28
CA SER A 152 5.66 19.69 3.63
C SER A 152 5.65 18.15 3.64
N TRP A 153 5.92 17.53 4.78
CA TRP A 153 5.75 16.08 4.94
C TRP A 153 4.32 15.75 5.36
N GLY A 154 3.66 14.89 4.58
CA GLY A 154 2.28 14.46 4.79
C GLY A 154 2.18 13.10 5.46
N GLU A 155 1.29 12.99 6.44
CA GLU A 155 0.94 11.71 7.05
C GLU A 155 0.19 10.81 6.05
N ALA A 156 0.54 9.54 6.04
CA ALA A 156 0.04 8.60 5.03
C ALA A 156 -1.46 8.30 5.15
N ARG A 157 -2.00 8.13 6.36
CA ARG A 157 -3.42 7.76 6.53
C ARG A 157 -4.40 8.87 6.16
N PRO A 158 -4.19 10.14 6.54
CA PRO A 158 -4.99 11.25 6.02
C PRO A 158 -4.98 11.34 4.50
N LEU A 159 -3.81 11.10 3.86
CA LEU A 159 -3.70 11.09 2.40
C LEU A 159 -4.47 9.93 1.77
N MET A 160 -4.35 8.71 2.30
CA MET A 160 -5.11 7.54 1.82
C MET A 160 -6.62 7.75 1.91
N MET A 161 -7.06 8.41 2.97
CA MET A 161 -8.48 8.69 3.22
C MET A 161 -9.00 9.92 2.47
N ASN A 162 -8.12 10.66 1.79
CA ASN A 162 -8.50 11.86 1.07
C ASN A 162 -9.18 11.51 -0.26
N VAL A 163 -10.51 11.58 -0.26
CA VAL A 163 -11.36 11.30 -1.42
C VAL A 163 -11.21 12.31 -2.57
N THR A 164 -10.43 13.38 -2.40
CA THR A 164 -10.15 14.36 -3.48
C THR A 164 -8.94 14.01 -4.33
N LEU A 165 -8.12 13.03 -3.92
CA LEU A 165 -7.01 12.57 -4.75
C LEU A 165 -7.54 11.86 -6.00
N ASP A 166 -6.96 12.20 -7.15
CA ASP A 166 -7.26 11.50 -8.40
C ASP A 166 -6.70 10.07 -8.39
N LYS A 167 -7.10 9.26 -9.38
CA LYS A 167 -6.72 7.84 -9.47
C LYS A 167 -5.21 7.63 -9.63
N LEU A 168 -4.51 8.50 -10.37
CA LEU A 168 -3.07 8.41 -10.55
C LEU A 168 -2.37 8.73 -9.24
N SER A 169 -2.74 9.81 -8.56
CA SER A 169 -2.19 10.20 -7.27
C SER A 169 -2.35 9.09 -6.22
N LEU A 170 -3.53 8.46 -6.13
CA LEU A 170 -3.76 7.33 -5.22
C LEU A 170 -2.90 6.10 -5.58
N ALA A 171 -2.77 5.79 -6.87
CA ALA A 171 -1.93 4.67 -7.32
C ALA A 171 -0.46 4.91 -6.99
N LEU A 172 0.05 6.09 -7.30
CA LEU A 172 1.41 6.51 -7.01
C LEU A 172 1.68 6.50 -5.51
N PHE A 173 0.77 7.03 -4.69
CA PHE A 173 0.87 7.01 -3.24
C PHE A 173 0.96 5.57 -2.71
N THR A 174 0.00 4.72 -3.06
CA THR A 174 -0.09 3.35 -2.53
C THR A 174 1.09 2.49 -2.95
N GLU A 175 1.50 2.57 -4.22
CA GLU A 175 2.63 1.82 -4.77
C GLU A 175 3.97 2.31 -4.19
N SER A 176 4.22 3.62 -4.19
CA SER A 176 5.48 4.17 -3.64
C SER A 176 5.61 3.89 -2.16
N ARG A 177 4.54 4.05 -1.38
CA ARG A 177 4.54 3.76 0.06
C ARG A 177 4.96 2.32 0.32
N SER A 178 4.24 1.36 -0.26
CA SER A 178 4.47 -0.07 -0.02
C SER A 178 5.87 -0.50 -0.44
N MET A 179 6.32 -0.01 -1.60
CA MET A 179 7.59 -0.44 -2.20
C MET A 179 8.80 0.18 -1.53
N VAL A 180 8.75 1.48 -1.20
CA VAL A 180 9.84 2.15 -0.48
C VAL A 180 9.95 1.58 0.92
N ASP A 181 8.82 1.39 1.59
CA ASP A 181 8.76 0.77 2.91
C ASP A 181 9.36 -0.65 2.93
N TRP A 182 8.95 -1.51 1.97
CA TRP A 182 9.53 -2.84 1.82
C TRP A 182 11.05 -2.79 1.60
N ASN A 183 11.51 -1.89 0.73
CA ASN A 183 12.94 -1.67 0.51
C ASN A 183 13.66 -1.20 1.78
N LEU A 184 13.04 -0.38 2.64
CA LEU A 184 13.68 0.11 3.86
C LEU A 184 13.71 -0.93 4.98
N ARG A 185 12.64 -1.70 5.17
CA ARG A 185 12.55 -2.70 6.27
C ARG A 185 13.40 -3.94 6.01
N ASN A 186 13.56 -4.36 4.76
CA ASN A 186 14.25 -5.59 4.39
C ASN A 186 15.74 -5.35 4.09
N LYS A 187 16.52 -5.01 5.12
CA LYS A 187 17.96 -4.67 4.99
C LYS A 187 18.90 -5.88 4.95
N PHE A 188 18.43 -7.04 5.42
CA PHE A 188 19.22 -8.26 5.55
C PHE A 188 18.52 -9.43 4.87
N CYS A 189 19.30 -10.36 4.33
CA CYS A 189 18.82 -11.54 3.63
C CYS A 189 18.23 -12.52 4.65
N PRO A 190 16.94 -12.89 4.54
CA PRO A 190 16.32 -13.84 5.48
C PRO A 190 16.99 -15.22 5.51
N ALA A 191 17.68 -15.62 4.45
CA ALA A 191 18.33 -16.94 4.35
C ALA A 191 19.69 -17.03 5.07
N CYS A 192 20.44 -15.92 5.18
CA CYS A 192 21.82 -15.96 5.70
C CYS A 192 22.24 -14.76 6.56
N GLY A 193 21.36 -13.78 6.76
CA GLY A 193 21.62 -12.59 7.58
C GLY A 193 22.56 -11.53 6.96
N SER A 194 23.11 -11.76 5.76
CA SER A 194 23.97 -10.77 5.09
C SER A 194 23.16 -9.58 4.56
N PRO A 195 23.74 -8.38 4.42
CA PRO A 195 23.03 -7.21 3.86
C PRO A 195 22.43 -7.47 2.48
N THR A 196 21.34 -6.78 2.14
CA THR A 196 20.73 -6.82 0.81
C THR A 196 21.01 -5.54 0.00
N PHE A 197 20.94 -5.65 -1.31
CA PHE A 197 20.89 -4.52 -2.24
C PHE A 197 19.68 -4.63 -3.17
N SER A 198 19.31 -3.50 -3.77
CA SER A 198 18.15 -3.41 -4.66
C SER A 198 18.48 -3.88 -6.08
N GLN A 199 17.56 -4.58 -6.69
CA GLN A 199 17.57 -5.00 -8.10
C GLN A 199 16.23 -4.62 -8.74
N TRP A 200 16.20 -4.73 -10.07
CA TRP A 200 14.96 -4.63 -10.85
C TRP A 200 14.19 -3.32 -10.60
N GLY A 201 14.91 -2.20 -10.50
CA GLY A 201 14.31 -0.91 -10.19
C GLY A 201 13.55 -0.90 -8.87
N GLY A 202 14.06 -1.58 -7.82
CA GLY A 202 13.42 -1.63 -6.50
C GLY A 202 12.43 -2.77 -6.30
N TRP A 203 12.26 -3.68 -7.26
CA TRP A 203 11.28 -4.78 -7.21
C TRP A 203 11.87 -6.14 -6.85
N LYS A 204 13.16 -6.17 -6.53
CA LYS A 204 13.83 -7.36 -6.02
C LYS A 204 14.93 -6.94 -5.05
N LEU A 205 15.12 -7.72 -3.99
CA LEU A 205 16.25 -7.59 -3.08
C LEU A 205 17.15 -8.80 -3.23
N SER A 206 18.45 -8.56 -3.42
CA SER A 206 19.46 -9.60 -3.54
C SER A 206 20.47 -9.52 -2.41
N CYS A 207 20.97 -10.69 -2.01
CA CYS A 207 21.98 -10.80 -0.97
C CYS A 207 23.32 -10.26 -1.47
N SER A 208 23.98 -9.40 -0.70
CA SER A 208 25.26 -8.77 -1.07
C SER A 208 26.38 -9.79 -1.34
N THR A 209 26.31 -10.97 -0.74
CA THR A 209 27.24 -12.08 -1.01
C THR A 209 27.17 -12.59 -2.45
N LEU A 210 26.15 -12.22 -3.22
CA LEU A 210 25.96 -12.63 -4.62
C LEU A 210 26.56 -11.62 -5.61
N LEU A 211 27.14 -10.51 -5.14
CA LEU A 211 27.89 -9.61 -6.01
C LEU A 211 29.17 -10.32 -6.48
N PRO A 212 29.55 -10.21 -7.78
CA PRO A 212 30.74 -10.88 -8.31
C PRO A 212 32.06 -10.54 -7.60
N TRP A 213 32.12 -9.36 -6.98
CA TRP A 213 33.27 -8.84 -6.26
C TRP A 213 33.13 -8.90 -4.72
N ALA A 214 32.10 -9.59 -4.21
CA ALA A 214 31.92 -9.74 -2.76
C ALA A 214 33.02 -10.61 -2.15
N ASP A 215 33.59 -10.16 -1.03
CA ASP A 215 34.45 -11.02 -0.21
C ASP A 215 33.58 -11.96 0.65
N ASN A 216 33.59 -13.23 0.25
CA ASN A 216 32.89 -14.32 0.91
C ASN A 216 33.84 -15.30 1.59
N THR A 217 35.10 -14.92 1.83
CA THR A 217 36.07 -15.77 2.51
C THR A 217 35.54 -16.23 3.87
N GLY A 218 35.48 -17.54 4.08
CA GLY A 218 34.97 -18.14 5.32
C GLY A 218 33.44 -18.12 5.48
N LYS A 219 32.67 -17.81 4.44
CA LYS A 219 31.20 -17.86 4.45
C LYS A 219 30.68 -19.02 3.61
N GLU A 220 29.64 -19.69 4.11
CA GLU A 220 28.87 -20.64 3.31
C GLU A 220 28.14 -19.92 2.16
N PRO A 221 27.98 -20.56 0.99
CA PRO A 221 27.20 -20.00 -0.11
C PRO A 221 25.77 -19.69 0.35
N CYS A 222 25.30 -18.47 0.06
CA CYS A 222 23.94 -18.08 0.42
C CYS A 222 22.92 -19.01 -0.27
N PRO A 223 21.92 -19.56 0.45
CA PRO A 223 20.90 -20.41 -0.16
C PRO A 223 20.13 -19.75 -1.31
N THR A 224 20.09 -18.41 -1.35
CA THR A 224 19.46 -17.64 -2.43
C THR A 224 20.26 -17.59 -3.72
N ALA A 225 21.48 -18.14 -3.74
CA ALA A 225 22.27 -18.29 -4.96
C ALA A 225 21.61 -19.23 -5.99
N LYS A 226 20.59 -20.00 -5.61
CA LYS A 226 19.88 -20.92 -6.49
C LYS A 226 18.37 -20.84 -6.26
N GLY A 227 17.60 -20.93 -7.33
CA GLY A 227 16.14 -20.98 -7.27
C GLY A 227 15.46 -19.63 -7.02
N LEU A 228 14.14 -19.68 -6.89
CA LEU A 228 13.27 -18.54 -6.65
C LEU A 228 12.88 -18.50 -5.16
N HIS A 229 12.99 -17.33 -4.55
CA HIS A 229 12.70 -17.13 -3.13
C HIS A 229 11.72 -15.98 -2.97
N ASN A 230 10.55 -16.23 -2.38
CA ASN A 230 9.46 -15.25 -2.27
C ASN A 230 9.89 -13.96 -1.54
N PHE A 231 10.70 -14.07 -0.49
CA PHE A 231 11.16 -12.94 0.31
C PHE A 231 12.15 -12.01 -0.44
N ALA A 232 12.66 -12.44 -1.59
CA ALA A 232 13.42 -11.55 -2.48
C ALA A 232 12.50 -10.59 -3.26
N HIS A 233 11.19 -10.80 -3.22
CA HIS A 233 10.16 -10.01 -3.89
C HIS A 233 9.28 -9.26 -2.87
N PRO A 234 8.62 -8.16 -3.30
CA PRO A 234 7.71 -7.43 -2.44
C PRO A 234 6.60 -8.31 -1.88
N ARG A 235 6.29 -8.10 -0.60
CA ARG A 235 5.21 -8.80 0.09
C ARG A 235 3.91 -8.02 -0.08
N THR A 236 2.81 -8.73 -0.32
CA THR A 236 1.45 -8.20 -0.29
C THR A 236 0.63 -9.12 0.60
N ASP A 237 0.16 -8.62 1.73
CA ASP A 237 -0.59 -9.41 2.72
C ASP A 237 -2.09 -9.29 2.47
N PRO A 238 -2.80 -10.38 2.08
CA PRO A 238 -4.23 -10.30 1.86
C PRO A 238 -4.97 -10.19 3.20
N VAL A 239 -5.96 -9.31 3.26
CA VAL A 239 -6.81 -9.11 4.44
C VAL A 239 -8.25 -9.15 3.96
N VAL A 240 -9.02 -10.13 4.43
CA VAL A 240 -10.46 -10.17 4.14
C VAL A 240 -11.15 -9.11 4.99
N ILE A 241 -12.11 -8.39 4.43
CA ILE A 241 -12.94 -7.44 5.17
C ILE A 241 -14.40 -7.62 4.77
N THR A 242 -15.24 -7.92 5.76
CA THR A 242 -16.57 -8.47 5.50
C THR A 242 -17.64 -7.65 6.20
N LEU A 243 -18.61 -7.16 5.41
CA LEU A 243 -19.86 -6.65 5.96
C LEU A 243 -20.89 -7.78 5.99
N VAL A 244 -21.25 -8.24 7.18
CA VAL A 244 -22.20 -9.35 7.35
C VAL A 244 -23.61 -8.79 7.42
N LEU A 245 -24.49 -9.29 6.55
CA LEU A 245 -25.91 -8.96 6.52
C LEU A 245 -26.71 -10.00 7.29
N ASP A 246 -27.86 -9.59 7.82
CA ASP A 246 -28.82 -10.54 8.37
C ASP A 246 -29.52 -11.33 7.26
N GLU A 247 -30.32 -12.33 7.66
CA GLU A 247 -31.10 -13.15 6.75
C GLU A 247 -32.05 -12.32 5.87
N THR A 248 -32.56 -11.19 6.38
CA THR A 248 -33.45 -10.30 5.64
C THR A 248 -32.71 -9.34 4.69
N GLY A 249 -31.45 -9.03 4.99
CA GLY A 249 -30.65 -8.02 4.31
C GLY A 249 -30.88 -6.58 4.80
N GLU A 250 -31.68 -6.38 5.86
CA GLU A 250 -32.06 -5.08 6.42
C GLU A 250 -31.23 -4.67 7.64
N LYS A 251 -30.38 -5.57 8.16
CA LYS A 251 -29.39 -5.27 9.20
C LYS A 251 -27.99 -5.69 8.77
N VAL A 252 -26.99 -5.03 9.34
CA VAL A 252 -25.58 -5.43 9.22
C VAL A 252 -24.92 -5.55 10.58
N LEU A 253 -24.04 -6.55 10.72
CA LEU A 253 -23.17 -6.70 11.87
C LEU A 253 -21.93 -5.83 11.66
N MET A 254 -21.62 -4.99 12.65
CA MET A 254 -20.38 -4.22 12.69
C MET A 254 -19.74 -4.34 14.06
N GLY A 255 -18.41 -4.31 14.09
CA GLY A 255 -17.58 -4.41 15.28
C GLY A 255 -16.83 -3.13 15.59
N ARG A 256 -16.40 -2.99 16.84
CA ARG A 256 -15.59 -1.89 17.34
C ARG A 256 -14.36 -2.45 18.04
N GLY A 257 -13.18 -2.27 17.46
CA GLY A 257 -11.92 -2.71 18.06
C GLY A 257 -11.59 -1.95 19.36
N LYS A 258 -10.97 -2.63 20.34
CA LYS A 258 -10.57 -2.02 21.63
C LYS A 258 -9.66 -0.80 21.52
N LYS A 259 -8.84 -0.76 20.46
CA LYS A 259 -7.86 0.31 20.24
C LYS A 259 -8.44 1.52 19.49
N PHE A 260 -9.58 1.36 18.82
CA PHE A 260 -10.18 2.40 17.97
C PHE A 260 -10.80 3.55 18.76
N PRO A 261 -10.83 4.77 18.17
CA PRO A 261 -11.32 5.95 18.87
C PRO A 261 -12.85 6.00 18.99
N GLY A 262 -13.34 6.11 20.22
CA GLY A 262 -14.76 6.42 20.51
C GLY A 262 -15.74 5.34 20.01
N LYS A 263 -16.89 5.77 19.49
CA LYS A 263 -17.98 4.92 18.97
C LYS A 263 -17.78 4.54 17.50
N PHE A 264 -16.57 4.16 17.10
CA PHE A 264 -16.24 3.86 15.70
C PHE A 264 -16.48 2.38 15.38
N TYR A 265 -17.44 2.09 14.50
CA TYR A 265 -17.82 0.74 14.08
C TYR A 265 -17.43 0.51 12.63
N SER A 266 -16.98 -0.71 12.32
CA SER A 266 -16.55 -1.10 10.98
C SER A 266 -17.02 -2.51 10.62
N ALA A 267 -16.85 -2.86 9.34
CA ALA A 267 -16.80 -4.25 8.91
C ALA A 267 -15.66 -4.98 9.64
N LEU A 268 -15.83 -6.28 9.86
CA LEU A 268 -14.82 -7.11 10.53
C LEU A 268 -13.75 -7.52 9.52
N ALA A 269 -12.50 -7.61 9.95
CA ALA A 269 -11.39 -7.82 9.02
C ALA A 269 -10.22 -8.52 9.67
N GLY A 270 -9.67 -9.51 8.98
CA GLY A 270 -8.48 -10.22 9.44
C GLY A 270 -7.65 -10.79 8.30
N PHE A 271 -6.45 -11.21 8.65
CA PHE A 271 -5.48 -11.72 7.69
C PHE A 271 -5.91 -13.11 7.21
N ILE A 272 -5.64 -13.41 5.94
CA ILE A 272 -5.69 -14.79 5.48
C ILE A 272 -4.56 -15.60 6.13
N GLU A 273 -4.85 -16.84 6.54
CA GLU A 273 -3.81 -17.78 6.96
C GLU A 273 -3.30 -18.63 5.77
N PRO A 274 -2.05 -19.15 5.86
CA PRO A 274 -1.55 -20.08 4.85
C PRO A 274 -2.49 -21.27 4.66
N ALA A 275 -2.78 -21.59 3.39
CA ALA A 275 -3.68 -22.67 2.96
C ALA A 275 -5.18 -22.44 3.20
N GLU A 276 -5.61 -21.21 3.50
CA GLU A 276 -7.03 -20.83 3.46
C GLU A 276 -7.46 -20.34 2.07
N THR A 277 -8.74 -20.53 1.75
CA THR A 277 -9.43 -19.72 0.73
C THR A 277 -9.89 -18.40 1.33
N PHE A 278 -10.24 -17.40 0.52
CA PHE A 278 -10.79 -16.17 1.07
C PHE A 278 -12.11 -16.42 1.81
N GLU A 279 -12.94 -17.34 1.29
CA GLU A 279 -14.21 -17.73 1.87
C GLU A 279 -14.02 -18.39 3.25
N ASP A 280 -13.03 -19.28 3.38
CA ASP A 280 -12.70 -19.91 4.66
C ASP A 280 -12.20 -18.88 5.67
N SER A 281 -11.33 -17.94 5.25
CA SER A 281 -10.88 -16.85 6.13
C SER A 281 -12.04 -15.97 6.58
N VAL A 282 -12.99 -15.64 5.69
CA VAL A 282 -14.20 -14.90 6.08
C VAL A 282 -15.00 -15.65 7.13
N ILE A 283 -15.20 -16.96 6.94
CA ILE A 283 -15.94 -17.78 7.90
C ILE A 283 -15.21 -17.84 9.26
N ARG A 284 -13.89 -18.05 9.26
CA ARG A 284 -13.07 -18.08 10.47
C ARG A 284 -13.09 -16.74 11.20
N GLU A 285 -12.75 -15.65 10.53
CA GLU A 285 -12.61 -14.32 11.14
C GLU A 285 -13.92 -13.83 11.78
N ILE A 286 -15.07 -14.01 11.11
CA ILE A 286 -16.36 -13.61 11.69
C ILE A 286 -16.72 -14.47 12.92
N TRP A 287 -16.34 -15.75 12.91
CA TRP A 287 -16.56 -16.63 14.04
C TRP A 287 -15.63 -16.29 15.21
N GLU A 288 -14.36 -16.00 14.96
CA GLU A 288 -13.36 -15.64 15.98
C GLU A 288 -13.67 -14.29 16.64
N GLU A 289 -13.99 -13.25 15.87
CA GLU A 289 -14.22 -11.90 16.40
C GLU A 289 -15.61 -11.71 17.03
N ALA A 290 -16.63 -12.38 16.49
CA ALA A 290 -18.03 -12.12 16.84
C ALA A 290 -18.83 -13.37 17.24
N GLY A 291 -18.27 -14.57 17.13
CA GLY A 291 -18.98 -15.83 17.42
C GLY A 291 -20.10 -16.17 16.44
N VAL A 292 -20.20 -15.46 15.32
CA VAL A 292 -21.30 -15.56 14.37
C VAL A 292 -20.93 -16.50 13.22
N LYS A 293 -21.79 -17.49 12.93
CA LYS A 293 -21.62 -18.32 11.74
C LYS A 293 -22.23 -17.62 10.53
N VAL A 294 -21.46 -17.60 9.45
CA VAL A 294 -21.84 -16.96 8.18
C VAL A 294 -21.95 -17.97 7.03
N TRP A 295 -22.68 -17.59 5.98
CA TRP A 295 -22.76 -18.30 4.71
C TRP A 295 -22.92 -17.29 3.55
N ASP A 296 -22.97 -17.77 2.30
CA ASP A 296 -23.15 -16.91 1.11
C ASP A 296 -22.10 -15.79 1.03
N VAL A 297 -20.82 -16.17 1.14
CA VAL A 297 -19.69 -15.24 1.04
C VAL A 297 -19.56 -14.77 -0.42
N GLN A 298 -19.71 -13.46 -0.63
CA GLN A 298 -19.71 -12.85 -1.96
C GLN A 298 -18.69 -11.73 -2.04
N TYR A 299 -17.73 -11.90 -2.95
CA TYR A 299 -16.76 -10.86 -3.29
C TYR A 299 -17.44 -9.55 -3.72
N HIS A 300 -16.81 -8.43 -3.38
CA HIS A 300 -17.21 -7.09 -3.80
C HIS A 300 -16.12 -6.40 -4.63
N SER A 301 -14.99 -6.09 -4.01
CA SER A 301 -13.89 -5.32 -4.61
C SER A 301 -12.61 -5.52 -3.81
N THR A 302 -11.49 -5.02 -4.33
CA THR A 302 -10.23 -4.92 -3.58
C THR A 302 -9.80 -3.47 -3.39
N GLN A 303 -8.96 -3.23 -2.39
CA GLN A 303 -8.31 -1.95 -2.18
C GLN A 303 -6.87 -2.18 -1.68
N PRO A 304 -5.84 -1.66 -2.38
CA PRO A 304 -4.49 -1.58 -1.85
C PRO A 304 -4.49 -0.73 -0.57
N TRP A 305 -3.92 -1.27 0.51
CA TRP A 305 -3.89 -0.63 1.81
C TRP A 305 -2.45 -0.63 2.35
N PRO A 306 -1.69 0.44 2.07
CA PRO A 306 -0.23 0.46 2.25
C PRO A 306 0.17 0.68 3.71
N PHE A 307 -0.38 -0.12 4.63
CA PHE A 307 -0.14 -0.04 6.08
C PHE A 307 0.07 -1.45 6.66
N PRO A 308 1.26 -2.05 6.49
CA PRO A 308 2.38 -1.58 5.65
C PRO A 308 2.24 -2.00 4.16
N ALA A 309 1.69 -3.17 3.87
CA ALA A 309 1.59 -3.71 2.50
C ALA A 309 0.37 -4.63 2.33
N ASN A 310 -0.78 -4.21 2.84
CA ASN A 310 -1.99 -5.04 2.85
C ASN A 310 -2.76 -4.88 1.53
N LEU A 311 -3.43 -5.94 1.10
CA LEU A 311 -4.45 -5.91 0.07
C LEU A 311 -5.79 -6.24 0.73
N MET A 312 -6.64 -5.24 0.91
CA MET A 312 -7.98 -5.45 1.45
C MET A 312 -8.85 -6.10 0.39
N VAL A 313 -9.48 -7.21 0.73
CA VAL A 313 -10.38 -7.97 -0.13
C VAL A 313 -11.77 -7.91 0.49
N GLY A 314 -12.66 -7.11 -0.12
CA GLY A 314 -13.98 -6.82 0.42
C GLY A 314 -14.99 -7.90 0.08
N PHE A 315 -15.72 -8.36 1.10
CA PHE A 315 -16.78 -9.34 1.00
C PHE A 315 -18.08 -8.85 1.65
N TYR A 316 -19.16 -9.46 1.22
CA TYR A 316 -20.38 -9.54 2.00
C TYR A 316 -20.62 -11.01 2.38
N ALA A 317 -21.26 -11.23 3.52
CA ALA A 317 -21.72 -12.56 3.92
C ALA A 317 -23.08 -12.45 4.60
N ARG A 318 -23.76 -13.57 4.82
CA ARG A 318 -25.05 -13.62 5.53
C ARG A 318 -24.91 -14.35 6.86
N ALA A 319 -25.65 -13.90 7.87
CA ALA A 319 -25.80 -14.60 9.14
C ALA A 319 -27.23 -14.51 9.67
N ASP A 320 -27.58 -15.43 10.56
CA ASP A 320 -28.79 -15.35 11.36
C ASP A 320 -28.59 -14.31 12.47
N SER A 321 -29.37 -13.24 12.44
CA SER A 321 -29.25 -12.13 13.40
C SER A 321 -29.70 -12.45 14.82
N SER A 322 -30.32 -13.62 15.04
CA SER A 322 -30.65 -14.13 16.38
C SER A 322 -29.47 -14.83 17.07
N GLN A 323 -28.38 -15.10 16.35
CA GLN A 323 -27.17 -15.70 16.94
C GLN A 323 -26.59 -14.81 18.04
N THR A 324 -26.08 -15.45 19.10
CA THR A 324 -25.41 -14.74 20.19
C THR A 324 -24.08 -14.20 19.71
N ILE A 325 -23.89 -12.89 19.84
CA ILE A 325 -22.61 -12.23 19.56
C ILE A 325 -21.65 -12.45 20.74
N ARG A 326 -20.42 -12.85 20.43
CA ARG A 326 -19.34 -13.17 21.39
C ARG A 326 -18.06 -12.45 20.97
N VAL A 327 -17.70 -11.39 21.72
CA VAL A 327 -16.48 -10.59 21.50
C VAL A 327 -15.31 -11.00 22.41
N ASP A 328 -15.49 -12.10 23.16
CA ASP A 328 -14.54 -12.59 24.15
C ASP A 328 -13.68 -13.77 23.67
N LEU A 329 -13.92 -14.27 22.45
CA LEU A 329 -13.21 -15.43 21.89
C LEU A 329 -11.75 -15.09 21.57
N ASP A 330 -11.51 -14.05 20.77
CA ASP A 330 -10.16 -13.55 20.46
C ASP A 330 -9.76 -12.32 21.29
N ASN A 331 -10.75 -11.66 21.92
CA ASN A 331 -10.61 -10.44 22.69
C ASN A 331 -10.10 -9.22 21.90
N GLU A 332 -10.31 -9.15 20.59
CA GLU A 332 -9.94 -7.97 19.78
C GLU A 332 -11.00 -6.86 19.80
N LEU A 333 -12.28 -7.25 19.75
CA LEU A 333 -13.41 -6.34 19.77
C LEU A 333 -13.78 -5.91 21.19
N ALA A 334 -14.16 -4.64 21.32
CA ALA A 334 -14.78 -4.09 22.52
C ALA A 334 -16.30 -4.17 22.48
N ASP A 335 -16.89 -4.20 21.29
CA ASP A 335 -18.33 -4.30 21.06
C ASP A 335 -18.59 -4.80 19.64
N ALA A 336 -19.70 -5.50 19.43
CA ALA A 336 -20.22 -5.89 18.13
C ALA A 336 -21.75 -6.00 18.21
N ARG A 337 -22.46 -5.43 17.23
CA ARG A 337 -23.93 -5.47 17.21
C ARG A 337 -24.49 -5.35 15.81
N TRP A 338 -25.76 -5.72 15.68
CA TRP A 338 -26.56 -5.50 14.49
C TRP A 338 -27.03 -4.05 14.42
N PHE A 339 -26.92 -3.45 13.24
CA PHE A 339 -27.36 -2.09 12.92
C PHE A 339 -28.37 -2.15 11.79
N THR A 340 -29.49 -1.44 11.96
CA THR A 340 -30.51 -1.28 10.93
C THR A 340 -30.03 -0.36 9.82
N ARG A 341 -30.61 -0.53 8.63
CA ARG A 341 -30.39 0.38 7.50
C ARG A 341 -30.65 1.84 7.86
N ALA A 342 -31.68 2.12 8.66
CA ALA A 342 -32.03 3.47 9.10
C ALA A 342 -30.92 4.10 9.97
N GLU A 343 -30.42 3.37 10.96
CA GLU A 343 -29.30 3.83 11.82
C GLU A 343 -28.04 4.14 10.97
N VAL A 344 -27.72 3.29 9.99
CA VAL A 344 -26.54 3.50 9.14
C VAL A 344 -26.73 4.67 8.18
N LEU A 345 -27.92 4.84 7.59
CA LEU A 345 -28.22 5.99 6.73
C LEU A 345 -28.17 7.31 7.49
N GLU A 346 -28.60 7.35 8.75
CA GLU A 346 -28.45 8.52 9.62
C GLU A 346 -26.97 8.91 9.75
N VAL A 347 -26.10 7.95 10.06
CA VAL A 347 -24.65 8.20 10.24
C VAL A 347 -23.96 8.57 8.93
N VAL A 348 -24.22 7.85 7.82
CA VAL A 348 -23.54 8.11 6.54
C VAL A 348 -23.91 9.48 5.96
N ASN A 349 -25.14 9.96 6.22
CA ASN A 349 -25.56 11.30 5.81
C ASN A 349 -25.15 12.40 6.83
N HIS A 350 -24.67 12.02 8.01
CA HIS A 350 -24.23 12.96 9.03
C HIS A 350 -22.83 13.51 8.73
N LYS A 351 -22.64 14.83 8.88
CA LYS A 351 -21.36 15.51 8.60
C LYS A 351 -20.17 14.95 9.38
N LEU A 352 -20.40 14.44 10.59
CA LEU A 352 -19.38 13.86 11.46
C LEU A 352 -19.39 12.31 11.47
N GLY A 353 -20.33 11.68 10.76
CA GLY A 353 -20.54 10.23 10.86
C GLY A 353 -19.43 9.41 10.21
N SER A 354 -18.78 9.94 9.17
CA SER A 354 -17.68 9.25 8.48
C SER A 354 -16.35 10.03 8.49
N ASN A 355 -16.31 11.20 9.13
CA ASN A 355 -15.13 12.06 9.17
C ASN A 355 -14.25 11.72 10.39
N LEU A 356 -13.00 11.35 10.12
CA LEU A 356 -11.98 11.12 11.13
C LEU A 356 -11.13 12.39 11.31
N SER A 357 -10.87 12.76 12.57
CA SER A 357 -9.98 13.88 12.87
C SER A 357 -8.51 13.51 12.67
N GLY A 358 -7.61 14.50 12.56
CA GLY A 358 -6.16 14.24 12.55
C GLY A 358 -5.67 13.47 13.78
N ARG A 359 -6.33 13.67 14.93
CA ARG A 359 -6.07 12.89 16.16
C ARG A 359 -6.49 11.43 16.02
N ASP A 360 -7.65 11.18 15.41
CA ASP A 360 -8.12 9.82 15.12
C ASP A 360 -7.14 9.10 14.17
N HIS A 361 -6.67 9.78 13.12
CA HIS A 361 -5.67 9.23 12.20
C HIS A 361 -4.36 8.87 12.89
N LYS A 362 -3.81 9.78 13.71
CA LYS A 362 -2.59 9.53 14.46
C LYS A 362 -2.71 8.31 15.38
N ARG A 363 -3.84 8.16 16.08
CA ARG A 363 -4.09 6.99 16.94
C ARG A 363 -4.17 5.69 16.13
N LEU A 364 -4.75 5.73 14.92
CA LEU A 364 -4.78 4.57 14.03
C LEU A 364 -3.38 4.22 13.49
N ASP A 365 -2.54 5.22 13.22
CA ASP A 365 -1.15 5.01 12.80
C ASP A 365 -0.31 4.39 13.91
N GLU A 366 -0.48 4.82 15.17
CA GLU A 366 0.21 4.22 16.32
C GLU A 366 -0.15 2.73 16.54
N ILE A 367 -1.35 2.31 16.13
CA ILE A 367 -1.75 0.88 16.18
C ILE A 367 -0.98 0.07 15.13
N THR A 368 -0.76 0.64 13.94
CA THR A 368 -0.12 -0.07 12.82
C THR A 368 1.40 0.00 12.86
N ASP A 369 1.97 1.18 13.08
CA ASP A 369 3.40 1.46 12.99
C ASP A 369 4.09 1.48 14.38
N GLY A 370 3.31 1.34 15.46
CA GLY A 370 3.79 1.47 16.83
C GLY A 370 3.87 2.93 17.30
N PRO A 371 4.14 3.17 18.59
CA PRO A 371 4.19 4.52 19.13
C PRO A 371 5.38 5.29 18.53
N SER A 372 5.11 6.38 17.83
CA SER A 372 6.11 7.43 17.64
C SER A 372 6.46 7.96 19.04
N GLY A 373 7.75 8.11 19.39
CA GLY A 373 8.21 8.44 20.75
C GLY A 373 7.70 9.77 21.37
N LYS A 374 6.70 10.42 20.78
CA LYS A 374 5.93 11.53 21.33
C LYS A 374 4.53 11.04 21.71
N ALA A 375 4.39 10.54 22.94
CA ALA A 375 3.08 10.33 23.54
C ALA A 375 2.27 11.63 23.45
N ALA A 376 1.13 11.60 22.76
CA ALA A 376 0.20 12.71 22.79
C ALA A 376 -0.52 12.71 24.14
N ALA A 377 0.09 13.32 25.15
CA ALA A 377 -0.66 13.82 26.29
C ALA A 377 -1.49 15.01 25.76
N GLY A 378 -2.78 14.80 25.56
CA GLY A 378 -3.68 15.82 25.02
C GLY A 378 -5.08 15.69 25.61
N GLU A 379 -5.57 16.80 26.16
CA GLU A 379 -6.83 16.99 26.86
C GLU A 379 -8.06 16.43 26.11
N ALA A 380 -9.09 16.11 26.91
CA ALA A 380 -10.41 15.70 26.45
C ALA A 380 -10.91 16.65 25.35
N ALA A 381 -11.38 16.08 24.24
CA ALA A 381 -11.97 16.87 23.16
C ALA A 381 -13.17 17.67 23.70
N PRO A 382 -13.39 18.91 23.24
CA PRO A 382 -14.60 19.64 23.59
C PRO A 382 -15.82 18.80 23.16
N VAL A 383 -16.84 18.76 24.02
CA VAL A 383 -18.11 18.09 23.71
C VAL A 383 -18.72 18.83 22.53
N VAL A 384 -18.80 18.15 21.38
CA VAL A 384 -19.48 18.69 20.20
C VAL A 384 -20.98 18.47 20.42
N GLU A 385 -21.75 19.55 20.53
CA GLU A 385 -23.21 19.46 20.42
C GLU A 385 -23.52 18.97 18.99
N ASP A 386 -24.26 17.87 18.86
CA ASP A 386 -24.58 17.15 17.59
C ASP A 386 -23.57 16.08 17.14
N GLU A 387 -23.17 15.16 18.04
CA GLU A 387 -22.45 13.94 17.65
C GLU A 387 -23.40 12.83 17.19
N PRO A 388 -23.06 12.09 16.10
CA PRO A 388 -23.86 10.96 15.65
C PRO A 388 -23.82 9.81 16.68
N PRO A 389 -24.83 8.93 16.70
CA PRO A 389 -24.90 7.84 17.67
C PRO A 389 -23.70 6.90 17.63
N PHE A 390 -23.06 6.78 16.45
CA PHE A 390 -21.79 6.11 16.20
C PHE A 390 -21.13 6.69 14.95
N ARG A 391 -19.91 6.26 14.66
CA ARG A 391 -19.15 6.64 13.45
C ARG A 391 -18.79 5.40 12.64
N VAL A 392 -18.65 5.58 11.32
CA VAL A 392 -18.22 4.54 10.37
C VAL A 392 -17.02 5.03 9.54
N PRO A 393 -16.28 4.15 8.85
CA PRO A 393 -15.18 4.57 8.00
C PRO A 393 -15.64 5.45 6.82
N PRO A 394 -14.80 6.41 6.38
CA PRO A 394 -15.05 7.18 5.16
C PRO A 394 -15.03 6.28 3.93
N THR A 395 -15.61 6.76 2.82
CA THR A 395 -15.64 6.03 1.54
C THR A 395 -14.29 5.97 0.84
N GLY A 396 -13.26 6.63 1.39
CA GLY A 396 -11.86 6.39 1.04
C GLY A 396 -11.35 5.04 1.54
N ALA A 397 -12.04 4.40 2.50
CA ALA A 397 -11.77 3.04 2.94
C ALA A 397 -12.83 2.05 2.42
N ILE A 398 -12.41 0.85 2.05
CA ILE A 398 -13.29 -0.19 1.49
C ILE A 398 -14.44 -0.55 2.44
N ALA A 399 -14.22 -0.55 3.75
CA ALA A 399 -15.28 -0.73 4.74
C ALA A 399 -16.40 0.31 4.59
N GLY A 400 -16.03 1.59 4.42
CA GLY A 400 -16.98 2.68 4.20
C GLY A 400 -17.71 2.53 2.86
N VAL A 401 -17.04 2.00 1.83
CA VAL A 401 -17.67 1.65 0.54
C VAL A 401 -18.71 0.54 0.73
N LEU A 402 -18.36 -0.56 1.39
CA LEU A 402 -19.28 -1.69 1.66
C LEU A 402 -20.51 -1.21 2.44
N ILE A 403 -20.30 -0.48 3.54
CA ILE A 403 -21.37 0.03 4.41
C ILE A 403 -22.29 0.97 3.63
N ARG A 404 -21.72 1.95 2.89
CA ARG A 404 -22.50 2.89 2.09
C ARG A 404 -23.27 2.18 0.98
N ASP A 405 -22.62 1.33 0.21
CA ASP A 405 -23.24 0.70 -0.95
C ASP A 405 -24.35 -0.28 -0.53
N TRP A 406 -24.21 -0.97 0.60
CA TRP A 406 -25.32 -1.65 1.25
C TRP A 406 -26.43 -0.67 1.66
N ALA A 407 -26.13 0.36 2.45
CA ALA A 407 -27.12 1.28 3.03
C ALA A 407 -28.02 1.94 1.96
N PHE A 408 -27.42 2.35 0.84
CA PHE A 408 -28.12 2.95 -0.31
C PHE A 408 -28.70 1.94 -1.31
N GLY A 409 -28.66 0.64 -1.02
CA GLY A 409 -29.30 -0.40 -1.83
C GLY A 409 -28.63 -0.63 -3.19
N LYS A 410 -27.35 -0.29 -3.35
CA LYS A 410 -26.62 -0.50 -4.61
C LYS A 410 -26.27 -1.97 -4.88
N LYS A 411 -26.31 -2.81 -3.85
CA LYS A 411 -26.19 -4.26 -3.97
C LYS A 411 -27.48 -4.91 -3.47
N THR A 412 -28.20 -5.56 -4.37
CA THR A 412 -29.33 -6.42 -4.03
C THR A 412 -28.83 -7.84 -3.94
N PHE A 413 -29.05 -8.48 -2.79
CA PHE A 413 -28.69 -9.88 -2.61
C PHE A 413 -29.85 -10.74 -3.13
N ALA A 414 -29.52 -11.83 -3.83
CA ALA A 414 -30.52 -12.80 -4.22
C ALA A 414 -31.26 -13.32 -2.97
N PRO A 415 -32.57 -13.62 -3.05
CA PRO A 415 -33.31 -14.25 -1.97
C PRO A 415 -32.58 -15.52 -1.51
N ILE A 416 -32.63 -15.82 -0.20
CA ILE A 416 -31.98 -16.99 0.39
C ILE A 416 -32.39 -18.24 -0.39
N GLN A 417 -31.47 -18.81 -1.18
CA GLN A 417 -31.56 -20.23 -1.49
C GLN A 417 -30.95 -20.94 -0.29
N LYS A 418 -31.79 -21.53 0.57
CA LYS A 418 -31.33 -22.53 1.54
C LYS A 418 -30.93 -23.77 0.74
N GLY A 419 -29.79 -23.68 0.06
CA GLY A 419 -29.10 -24.79 -0.57
C GLY A 419 -28.13 -25.37 0.44
N ASN A 420 -28.23 -26.67 0.66
CA ASN A 420 -27.32 -27.41 1.52
C ASN A 420 -25.88 -27.25 0.97
N LEU A 421 -24.94 -27.00 1.88
CA LEU A 421 -23.53 -27.34 1.64
C LEU A 421 -23.42 -28.82 1.24
#